data_AF-A0A4Z2CCY7-F1
#
_entry.id   AF-A0A4Z2CCY7-F1
#
_cell.length_a   1.000
_cell.length_b   1.000
_cell.length_c   1.000
_cell.angle_alpha   90.00
_cell.angle_beta   90.00
_cell.angle_gamma   90.00
#
_symmetry.space_group_name_H-M   'P 1'
#
loop_
_entity.id
_entity.type
_entity.pdbx_description
1 polymer ?
#
loop_
_entity_poly.entity_id
_entity_poly.type
_entity_poly.pdbx_seq_one_letter_code
_entity_poly.pdbx_strand_id
1 'polypeptide(L)'
;MALNHAEKLLHQAKVSGSLKFLGHLYAAEALISLDRISDAIAHLNPENVSDVSMGVLTSEQDQGSDKGDEPVESIAVTSARAMMLFNLGSAYCLRSEYEKARKCLNQAATMVNTREIPPEAILLGVYLELQNGNTQLALQIIKRNQLLPMTVQRISPDSRKKPLQPLHSVQPVQLPSSFTQVQRK
;
A
#
# COMPACT_ATOMS: atom_id res chain seq x y z
N MET A 1 -20.75 -15.81 -7.17
CA MET A 1 -20.08 -17.13 -7.07
C MET A 1 -19.09 -17.20 -5.91
N ALA A 2 -18.19 -16.21 -5.75
CA ALA A 2 -17.19 -16.20 -4.66
C ALA A 2 -17.75 -16.43 -3.24
N LEU A 3 -18.81 -15.70 -2.86
CA LEU A 3 -19.43 -15.83 -1.53
C LEU A 3 -19.87 -17.28 -1.21
N ASN A 4 -20.55 -17.94 -2.15
CA ASN A 4 -21.03 -19.31 -1.97
C ASN A 4 -19.87 -20.29 -1.74
N HIS A 5 -18.73 -20.10 -2.43
CA HIS A 5 -17.55 -20.95 -2.21
C HIS A 5 -16.90 -20.70 -0.84
N ALA A 6 -16.79 -19.43 -0.44
CA ALA A 6 -16.26 -19.05 0.87
C ALA A 6 -17.14 -19.60 2.02
N GLU A 7 -18.47 -19.48 1.90
CA GLU A 7 -19.41 -20.05 2.87
C GLU A 7 -19.30 -21.57 2.90
N LYS A 8 -19.32 -22.26 1.74
CA LYS A 8 -19.15 -23.72 1.68
C LYS A 8 -17.87 -24.18 2.36
N LEU A 9 -16.76 -23.47 2.18
CA LEU A 9 -15.51 -23.75 2.88
C LEU A 9 -15.70 -23.61 4.39
N LEU A 10 -16.26 -22.50 4.88
CA LEU A 10 -16.47 -22.25 6.31
C LEU A 10 -17.43 -23.23 6.99
N HIS A 11 -18.34 -23.88 6.24
CA HIS A 11 -19.25 -24.89 6.77
C HIS A 11 -18.65 -26.31 6.83
N GLN A 12 -17.46 -26.54 6.29
CA GLN A 12 -16.81 -27.85 6.38
C GLN A 12 -16.35 -28.14 7.81
N ALA A 13 -16.57 -29.37 8.29
CA ALA A 13 -16.28 -29.75 9.67
C ALA A 13 -14.77 -29.80 10.01
N LYS A 14 -13.89 -29.93 9.01
CA LYS A 14 -12.43 -29.97 9.17
C LYS A 14 -11.78 -29.08 8.13
N VAL A 15 -11.43 -27.86 8.54
CA VAL A 15 -10.73 -26.86 7.71
C VAL A 15 -9.55 -26.35 8.52
N SER A 16 -8.39 -26.21 7.87
CA SER A 16 -7.20 -25.64 8.53
C SER A 16 -7.43 -24.18 8.90
N GLY A 17 -6.72 -23.66 9.91
CA GLY A 17 -6.82 -22.25 10.31
C GLY A 17 -6.57 -21.29 9.16
N SER A 18 -5.55 -21.57 8.33
CA SER A 18 -5.24 -20.75 7.14
C SER A 18 -6.40 -20.68 6.14
N LEU A 19 -7.06 -21.80 5.87
CA LEU A 19 -8.20 -21.86 4.96
C LEU A 19 -9.44 -21.20 5.56
N LYS A 20 -9.65 -21.34 6.88
CA LYS A 20 -10.74 -20.65 7.57
C LYS A 20 -10.54 -19.13 7.54
N PHE A 21 -9.33 -18.66 7.82
CA PHE A 21 -8.94 -17.26 7.71
C PHE A 21 -9.23 -16.70 6.30
N LEU A 22 -8.77 -17.40 5.25
CA LEU A 22 -9.05 -17.02 3.86
C LEU A 22 -10.55 -17.07 3.54
N GLY A 23 -11.28 -18.06 4.05
CA GLY A 23 -12.73 -18.16 3.88
C GLY A 23 -13.46 -16.93 4.42
N HIS A 24 -13.10 -16.46 5.61
CA HIS A 24 -13.65 -15.21 6.14
C HIS A 24 -13.26 -13.99 5.29
N LEU A 25 -12.01 -13.89 4.85
CA LEU A 25 -11.54 -12.77 4.05
C LEU A 25 -12.30 -12.67 2.71
N TYR A 26 -12.40 -13.77 1.97
CA TYR A 26 -13.11 -13.80 0.70
C TYR A 26 -14.62 -13.63 0.85
N ALA A 27 -15.22 -14.14 1.92
CA ALA A 27 -16.63 -13.88 2.22
C ALA A 27 -16.87 -12.38 2.45
N ALA A 28 -16.02 -11.74 3.26
CA ALA A 28 -16.12 -10.31 3.53
C ALA A 28 -15.98 -9.46 2.26
N GLU A 29 -14.97 -9.74 1.42
CA GLU A 29 -14.77 -9.02 0.15
C GLU A 29 -15.96 -9.20 -0.81
N ALA A 30 -16.49 -10.42 -0.92
CA ALA A 30 -17.65 -10.68 -1.75
C ALA A 30 -18.92 -9.98 -1.21
N LEU A 31 -19.12 -9.95 0.10
CA LEU A 31 -20.23 -9.23 0.74
C LEU A 31 -20.11 -7.71 0.54
N ILE A 32 -18.90 -7.15 0.67
CA ILE A 32 -18.64 -5.74 0.36
C ILE A 32 -19.00 -5.43 -1.11
N SER A 33 -18.58 -6.28 -2.03
CA SER A 33 -18.87 -6.13 -3.46
C SER A 33 -20.36 -6.25 -3.80
N LEU A 34 -21.16 -6.84 -2.91
CA LEU A 34 -22.61 -6.96 -3.00
C LEU A 34 -23.35 -5.87 -2.20
N ASP A 35 -22.65 -4.86 -1.71
CA ASP A 35 -23.17 -3.78 -0.83
C ASP A 35 -23.76 -4.29 0.51
N ARG A 36 -23.43 -5.53 0.89
CA ARG A 36 -23.85 -6.16 2.15
C ARG A 36 -22.81 -5.92 3.24
N ILE A 37 -22.49 -4.65 3.48
CA ILE A 37 -21.36 -4.26 4.35
C ILE A 37 -21.57 -4.73 5.80
N SER A 38 -22.81 -4.73 6.28
CA SER A 38 -23.17 -5.21 7.63
C SER A 38 -22.79 -6.67 7.84
N ASP A 39 -23.00 -7.52 6.82
CA ASP A 39 -22.70 -8.94 6.89
C ASP A 39 -21.19 -9.16 6.78
N ALA A 40 -20.49 -8.35 5.97
CA ALA A 40 -19.04 -8.41 5.84
C ALA A 40 -18.32 -8.14 7.17
N ILE A 41 -18.84 -7.23 7.99
CA ILE A 41 -18.30 -6.90 9.32
C ILE A 41 -18.22 -8.14 10.22
N ALA A 42 -19.21 -9.05 10.15
CA ALA A 42 -19.20 -10.27 10.95
C ALA A 42 -18.05 -11.21 10.58
N HIS A 43 -17.68 -11.28 9.29
CA HIS A 43 -16.54 -12.07 8.84
C HIS A 43 -15.19 -11.42 9.18
N LEU A 44 -15.11 -10.09 9.21
CA LEU A 44 -13.90 -9.32 9.51
C LEU A 44 -13.58 -9.19 11.01
N ASN A 45 -14.33 -9.86 11.89
CA ASN A 45 -14.02 -9.89 13.31
C ASN A 45 -12.67 -10.61 13.55
N PRO A 46 -11.66 -9.96 14.17
CA PRO A 46 -10.37 -10.59 14.44
C PRO A 46 -10.47 -11.84 15.31
N GLU A 47 -11.51 -11.98 16.14
CA GLU A 47 -11.74 -13.19 16.95
C GLU A 47 -12.09 -14.42 16.12
N ASN A 48 -12.43 -14.26 14.84
CA ASN A 48 -12.58 -15.37 13.90
C ASN A 48 -11.24 -16.05 13.59
N VAL A 49 -10.11 -15.41 13.91
CA VAL A 49 -8.74 -15.89 13.69
C VAL A 49 -8.20 -16.50 14.98
N SER A 50 -8.38 -17.81 15.13
CA SER A 50 -7.82 -18.62 16.23
C SER A 50 -6.49 -19.29 15.87
N ASP A 51 -6.24 -19.49 14.59
CA ASP A 51 -5.19 -20.33 14.02
C ASP A 51 -4.97 -19.92 12.55
N VAL A 52 -3.74 -19.99 12.05
CA VAL A 52 -3.37 -19.79 10.64
C VAL A 52 -2.47 -20.90 10.07
N SER A 53 -2.40 -22.04 10.75
CA SER A 53 -1.60 -23.19 10.37
C SER A 53 -2.19 -23.89 9.14
N MET A 54 -1.30 -24.40 8.29
CA MET A 54 -1.64 -25.00 6.98
C MET A 54 -2.09 -26.47 7.07
N GLY A 55 -2.16 -27.05 8.27
CA GLY A 55 -2.53 -28.45 8.45
C GLY A 55 -1.54 -29.40 7.78
N VAL A 56 -0.26 -29.34 8.17
CA VAL A 56 0.67 -30.43 7.85
C VAL A 56 0.28 -31.60 8.75
N LEU A 57 -0.15 -32.71 8.17
CA LEU A 57 -0.08 -34.01 8.85
C LEU A 57 1.42 -34.26 9.09
N THR A 58 1.91 -33.90 10.26
CA THR A 58 3.29 -34.22 10.65
C THR A 58 3.36 -35.74 10.78
N SER A 59 3.95 -36.39 9.78
CA SER A 59 4.57 -37.68 10.00
C SER A 59 5.60 -37.52 11.11
N GLU A 60 5.54 -38.43 12.07
CA GLU A 60 6.31 -38.44 13.30
C GLU A 60 7.81 -38.29 13.02
N GLN A 61 8.44 -37.21 13.50
CA GLN A 61 9.88 -37.21 13.77
C GLN A 61 10.25 -36.17 14.84
N ASP A 62 10.28 -36.71 16.07
CA ASP A 62 11.35 -36.67 17.07
C ASP A 62 12.13 -35.35 17.36
N GLN A 63 12.02 -34.97 18.64
CA GLN A 63 12.96 -34.27 19.53
C GLN A 63 13.70 -32.99 19.09
N GLY A 64 13.27 -31.88 19.72
CA GLY A 64 14.09 -31.20 20.74
C GLY A 64 14.84 -29.93 20.33
N SER A 65 14.39 -28.76 20.79
CA SER A 65 15.27 -27.74 21.39
C SER A 65 14.46 -26.63 22.04
N ASP A 66 14.77 -26.36 23.29
CA ASP A 66 14.36 -25.19 24.08
C ASP A 66 15.25 -23.99 23.72
N LYS A 67 14.63 -22.85 23.36
CA LYS A 67 15.11 -21.47 23.61
C LYS A 67 14.15 -20.44 23.00
N GLY A 68 13.32 -19.85 23.86
CA GLY A 68 12.96 -18.41 23.86
C GLY A 68 12.68 -17.69 22.54
N ASP A 69 11.99 -18.32 21.60
CA ASP A 69 11.41 -17.67 20.43
C ASP A 69 9.89 -17.64 20.67
N GLU A 70 9.28 -16.45 20.71
CA GLU A 70 7.82 -16.37 20.63
C GLU A 70 7.40 -17.20 19.42
N PRO A 71 6.53 -18.21 19.58
CA PRO A 71 6.32 -19.21 18.54
C PRO A 71 5.88 -18.49 17.27
N VAL A 72 6.54 -18.77 16.14
CA VAL A 72 6.27 -18.16 14.83
C VAL A 72 4.78 -18.17 14.48
N GLU A 73 4.03 -19.15 14.99
CA GLU A 73 2.57 -19.23 14.90
C GLU A 73 1.83 -18.07 15.60
N SER A 74 2.29 -17.64 16.78
CA SER A 74 1.74 -16.49 17.52
C SER A 74 1.90 -15.18 16.74
N ILE A 75 3.05 -15.00 16.09
CA ILE A 75 3.33 -13.84 15.24
C ILE A 75 2.41 -13.87 14.01
N ALA A 76 2.26 -15.03 13.37
CA ALA A 76 1.41 -15.18 12.19
C ALA A 76 -0.08 -14.93 12.51
N VAL A 77 -0.58 -15.43 13.64
CA VAL A 77 -1.95 -15.15 14.10
C VAL A 77 -2.13 -13.66 14.40
N THR A 78 -1.13 -13.02 15.03
CA THR A 78 -1.16 -11.58 15.32
C THR A 78 -1.23 -10.76 14.04
N SER A 79 -0.41 -11.07 13.03
CA SER A 79 -0.44 -10.41 11.72
C SER A 79 -1.78 -10.62 11.00
N ALA A 80 -2.35 -11.82 11.06
CA ALA A 80 -3.65 -12.12 10.46
C ALA A 80 -4.80 -11.35 11.14
N ARG A 81 -4.76 -11.22 12.48
CA ARG A 81 -5.72 -10.40 13.23
C ARG A 81 -5.59 -8.90 12.90
N ALA A 82 -4.35 -8.40 12.77
CA ALA A 82 -4.12 -7.03 12.34
C ALA A 82 -4.68 -6.76 10.93
N MET A 83 -4.50 -7.71 10.00
CA MET A 83 -5.09 -7.64 8.66
C MET A 83 -6.62 -7.58 8.70
N MET A 84 -7.26 -8.42 9.53
CA MET A 84 -8.71 -8.38 9.73
C MET A 84 -9.16 -7.02 10.26
N LEU A 85 -8.43 -6.41 11.18
CA LEU A 85 -8.72 -5.07 11.70
C LEU A 85 -8.57 -3.97 10.65
N PHE A 86 -7.54 -4.00 9.80
CA PHE A 86 -7.40 -3.02 8.71
C PHE A 86 -8.57 -3.11 7.72
N ASN A 87 -8.98 -4.33 7.37
CA ASN A 87 -10.12 -4.55 6.48
C ASN A 87 -11.45 -4.17 7.15
N LEU A 88 -11.61 -4.46 8.45
CA LEU A 88 -12.76 -4.02 9.24
C LEU A 88 -12.85 -2.49 9.29
N GLY A 89 -11.72 -1.81 9.42
CA GLY A 89 -11.64 -0.35 9.31
C GLY A 89 -12.14 0.17 7.96
N SER A 90 -11.80 -0.52 6.86
CA SER A 90 -12.30 -0.19 5.52
C SER A 90 -13.82 -0.36 5.45
N ALA A 91 -14.36 -1.46 5.97
CA ALA A 91 -15.80 -1.72 5.99
C ALA A 91 -16.57 -0.65 6.81
N TYR A 92 -16.03 -0.22 7.95
CA TYR A 92 -16.62 0.88 8.71
C TYR A 92 -16.57 2.22 7.97
N CYS A 93 -15.51 2.49 7.20
CA CYS A 93 -15.45 3.69 6.35
C CYS A 93 -16.53 3.69 5.27
N LEU A 94 -16.80 2.55 4.64
CA LEU A 94 -17.89 2.41 3.66
C LEU A 94 -19.28 2.73 4.25
N ARG A 95 -19.45 2.55 5.57
CA ARG A 95 -20.66 2.92 6.32
C ARG A 95 -20.62 4.32 6.93
N SER A 96 -19.58 5.11 6.64
CA SER A 96 -19.31 6.41 7.28
C SER A 96 -19.18 6.34 8.81
N GLU A 97 -18.82 5.18 9.36
CA GLU A 97 -18.61 4.95 10.81
C GLU A 97 -17.13 5.22 11.18
N TYR A 98 -16.67 6.46 10.92
CA TYR A 98 -15.25 6.82 10.96
C TYR A 98 -14.57 6.60 12.32
N GLU A 99 -15.27 6.80 13.43
CA GLU A 99 -14.73 6.55 14.77
C GLU A 99 -14.41 5.08 15.02
N LYS A 100 -15.26 4.17 14.51
CA LYS A 100 -14.99 2.73 14.61
C LYS A 100 -13.82 2.34 13.72
N ALA A 101 -13.76 2.88 12.51
CA ALA A 101 -12.63 2.67 11.61
C ALA A 101 -11.30 3.08 12.26
N ARG A 102 -11.27 4.25 12.90
CA ARG A 102 -10.08 4.76 13.62
C ARG A 102 -9.66 3.83 14.75
N LYS A 103 -10.61 3.30 15.53
CA LYS A 103 -10.32 2.31 16.58
C LYS A 103 -9.68 1.05 16.01
N CYS A 104 -10.20 0.53 14.90
CA CYS A 104 -9.61 -0.63 14.23
C CYS A 104 -8.18 -0.38 13.78
N LEU A 105 -7.89 0.76 13.15
CA LEU A 105 -6.55 1.11 12.69
C LEU A 105 -5.56 1.26 13.85
N ASN A 106 -5.97 1.95 14.91
CA ASN A 106 -5.14 2.13 16.10
C ASN A 106 -4.83 0.78 16.75
N GLN A 107 -5.83 -0.09 16.89
CA GLN A 107 -5.63 -1.44 17.43
C GLN A 107 -4.67 -2.24 16.55
N ALA A 108 -4.88 -2.30 15.24
CA ALA A 108 -4.02 -3.02 14.31
C ALA A 108 -2.57 -2.51 14.35
N ALA A 109 -2.38 -1.19 14.39
CA ALA A 109 -1.06 -0.57 14.45
C ALA A 109 -0.28 -0.89 15.74
N THR A 110 -0.96 -1.26 16.83
CA THR A 110 -0.29 -1.76 18.05
C THR A 110 0.11 -3.23 17.98
N MET A 111 -0.43 -3.98 17.02
CA MET A 111 -0.20 -5.42 16.87
C MET A 111 0.97 -5.74 15.92
N VAL A 112 1.30 -4.83 15.01
CA VAL A 112 2.34 -5.04 13.99
C VAL A 112 3.39 -3.95 14.02
N ASN A 113 4.58 -4.24 13.52
CA ASN A 113 5.60 -3.21 13.37
C ASN A 113 5.13 -2.15 12.37
N THR A 114 5.42 -0.88 12.63
CA THR A 114 5.10 0.24 11.73
C THR A 114 5.59 0.05 10.29
N ARG A 115 6.67 -0.71 10.07
CA ARG A 115 7.20 -1.02 8.74
C ARG A 115 6.41 -2.10 7.98
N GLU A 116 5.57 -2.84 8.67
CA GLU A 116 4.76 -3.94 8.13
C GLU A 116 3.32 -3.52 7.84
N ILE A 117 2.95 -2.30 8.21
CA ILE A 117 1.63 -1.75 7.91
C ILE A 117 1.50 -1.61 6.38
N PRO A 118 0.49 -2.24 5.76
CA PRO A 118 0.33 -2.20 4.31
C PRO A 118 -0.02 -0.77 3.84
N PRO A 119 0.45 -0.34 2.66
CA PRO A 119 0.17 1.00 2.12
C PRO A 119 -1.32 1.34 2.08
N GLU A 120 -2.18 0.36 1.83
CA GLU A 120 -3.64 0.47 1.79
C GLU A 120 -4.19 0.90 3.16
N ALA A 121 -3.66 0.36 4.25
CA ALA A 121 -4.05 0.77 5.61
C ALA A 121 -3.57 2.19 5.94
N ILE A 122 -2.40 2.59 5.43
CA ILE A 122 -1.89 3.96 5.57
C ILE A 122 -2.82 4.93 4.82
N LEU A 123 -3.23 4.58 3.59
CA LEU A 123 -4.18 5.36 2.79
C LEU A 123 -5.55 5.47 3.46
N LEU A 124 -6.00 4.41 4.14
CA LEU A 124 -7.22 4.45 4.94
C LEU A 124 -7.10 5.46 6.09
N GLY A 125 -5.95 5.51 6.77
CA GLY A 125 -5.65 6.54 7.77
C GLY A 125 -5.65 7.95 7.19
N VAL A 126 -5.05 8.15 6.01
CA VAL A 126 -5.09 9.42 5.26
C VAL A 126 -6.53 9.83 4.96
N TYR A 127 -7.36 8.90 4.47
CA TYR A 127 -8.77 9.15 4.18
C TYR A 127 -9.51 9.62 5.44
N LEU A 128 -9.30 8.97 6.59
CA LEU A 128 -9.92 9.37 7.86
C LEU A 128 -9.50 10.78 8.30
N GLU A 129 -8.24 11.16 8.12
CA GLU A 129 -7.80 12.53 8.42
C GLU A 129 -8.45 13.55 7.48
N LEU A 130 -8.58 13.23 6.19
CA LEU A 130 -9.26 14.10 5.24
C LEU A 130 -10.75 14.26 5.56
N GLN A 131 -11.44 13.18 5.95
CA GLN A 131 -12.84 13.23 6.38
C GLN A 131 -13.04 14.13 7.61
N ASN A 132 -12.03 14.21 8.49
CA ASN A 132 -12.07 15.07 9.67
C ASN A 132 -11.59 16.50 9.40
N GLY A 133 -11.29 16.86 8.14
CA GLY A 133 -10.76 18.17 7.76
C GLY A 133 -9.27 18.38 8.07
N ASN A 134 -8.58 17.36 8.58
CA ASN A 134 -7.17 17.40 8.99
C ASN A 134 -6.21 17.28 7.80
N THR A 135 -6.35 18.16 6.81
CA THR A 135 -5.60 18.11 5.54
C THR A 135 -4.08 18.17 5.74
N GLN A 136 -3.60 18.95 6.72
CA GLN A 136 -2.17 19.07 7.00
C GLN A 136 -1.57 17.74 7.48
N LEU A 137 -2.27 17.04 8.36
CA LEU A 137 -1.84 15.74 8.88
C LEU A 137 -1.90 14.68 7.78
N ALA A 138 -2.96 14.66 6.98
CA ALA A 138 -3.07 13.78 5.81
C ALA A 138 -1.87 13.94 4.86
N LEU A 139 -1.52 15.18 4.50
CA LEU A 139 -0.34 15.48 3.67
C LEU A 139 0.97 15.04 4.32
N GLN A 140 1.12 15.23 5.64
CA GLN A 140 2.30 14.77 6.37
C GLN A 140 2.44 13.25 6.32
N ILE A 141 1.35 12.50 6.49
CA ILE A 141 1.33 11.03 6.41
C ILE A 141 1.73 10.56 5.01
N ILE A 142 1.17 11.17 3.95
CA ILE A 142 1.50 10.85 2.56
C ILE A 142 3.00 11.06 2.29
N LYS A 143 3.54 12.22 2.70
CA LYS A 143 4.96 12.56 2.49
C LYS A 143 5.90 11.62 3.24
N ARG A 144 5.59 11.32 4.50
CA ARG A 144 6.42 10.44 5.35
C ARG A 144 6.52 9.02 4.79
N ASN A 145 5.42 8.51 4.24
CA ASN A 145 5.33 7.13 3.75
C ASN A 145 5.59 7.00 2.24
N GLN A 146 5.95 8.09 1.54
CA GLN A 146 6.25 8.09 0.10
C GLN A 146 5.16 7.41 -0.76
N LEU A 147 3.89 7.61 -0.41
CA LEU A 147 2.76 6.90 -1.04
C LEU A 147 2.48 7.37 -2.48
N LEU A 148 3.09 8.47 -2.90
CA LEU A 148 2.97 8.98 -4.27
C LEU A 148 4.24 8.61 -5.04
N PRO A 149 4.15 8.11 -6.28
CA PRO A 149 5.31 7.97 -7.13
C PRO A 149 5.93 9.36 -7.28
N MET A 150 7.18 9.51 -6.83
CA MET A 150 7.92 10.74 -7.07
C MET A 150 7.97 10.91 -8.58
N THR A 151 7.29 11.92 -9.11
CA THR A 151 7.52 12.35 -10.48
C THR A 151 8.99 12.70 -10.55
N VAL A 152 9.80 11.81 -11.13
CA VAL A 152 11.14 12.14 -11.59
C VAL A 152 10.91 13.31 -12.52
N GLN A 153 11.21 14.52 -12.07
CA GLN A 153 11.34 15.65 -12.97
C GLN A 153 12.39 15.19 -13.96
N ARG A 154 11.98 14.79 -15.17
CA ARG A 154 12.91 14.71 -16.29
C ARG A 154 13.39 16.14 -16.44
N ILE A 155 14.55 16.43 -15.88
CA ILE A 155 15.34 17.58 -16.26
C ILE A 155 15.58 17.33 -17.75
N SER A 156 14.78 17.98 -18.61
CA SER A 156 15.05 17.95 -20.04
C SER A 156 16.46 18.54 -20.22
N PRO A 157 17.41 17.81 -20.82
CA PRO A 157 18.65 18.44 -21.22
C PRO A 157 18.32 19.41 -22.35
N ASP A 158 18.91 20.59 -22.25
CA ASP A 158 19.00 21.62 -23.28
C ASP A 158 17.76 22.46 -23.64
N SER A 159 17.69 23.59 -22.95
CA SER A 159 17.50 24.88 -23.63
C SER A 159 18.39 25.94 -22.98
N ARG A 160 19.72 25.68 -22.94
CA ARG A 160 20.68 26.75 -22.65
C ARG A 160 20.76 27.67 -23.87
N LYS A 161 19.96 28.74 -23.82
CA LYS A 161 20.16 29.95 -24.61
C LYS A 161 21.63 30.38 -24.43
N LYS A 162 22.41 30.33 -25.51
CA LYS A 162 23.78 30.86 -25.56
C LYS A 162 23.76 32.38 -25.38
N PRO A 163 24.51 32.96 -24.44
CA PRO A 163 25.01 34.32 -24.56
C PRO A 163 26.31 34.29 -25.38
N LEU A 164 26.32 34.98 -26.52
CA LEU A 164 27.52 35.23 -27.32
C LEU A 164 28.51 36.06 -26.49
N GLN A 165 29.72 35.52 -26.26
CA GLN A 165 30.86 36.28 -25.72
C GLN A 165 31.63 36.98 -26.86
N PRO A 166 32.21 38.16 -26.64
CA PRO A 166 32.92 38.91 -27.66
C PRO A 166 34.41 38.52 -27.76
N LEU A 167 34.85 38.40 -29.01
CA LEU A 167 36.15 38.81 -29.59
C LEU A 167 37.45 38.26 -28.97
N HIS A 168 38.14 37.36 -29.69
CA HIS A 168 39.61 37.29 -29.67
C HIS A 168 40.20 37.41 -31.09
N SER A 169 41.26 38.22 -31.13
CA SER A 169 42.09 38.71 -32.23
C SER A 169 42.56 37.65 -33.24
N VAL A 170 42.32 37.91 -34.53
CA VAL A 170 42.91 37.20 -35.68
C VAL A 170 44.16 37.95 -36.15
N GLN A 171 45.31 37.27 -36.26
CA GLN A 171 46.54 37.80 -36.88
C GLN A 171 46.51 37.67 -38.42
N PRO A 172 47.26 38.52 -39.16
CA PRO A 172 46.93 38.86 -40.54
C PRO A 172 47.81 38.14 -41.57
N VAL A 173 47.23 37.70 -42.69
CA VAL A 173 47.98 37.51 -43.96
C VAL A 173 47.10 37.85 -45.17
N GLN A 174 47.45 39.00 -45.77
CA GLN A 174 47.45 39.44 -47.19
C GLN A 174 46.24 39.25 -48.15
N LEU A 175 45.83 40.42 -48.68
CA LEU A 175 45.03 40.77 -49.87
C LEU A 175 45.68 40.28 -51.20
N PRO A 176 45.02 40.28 -52.41
CA PRO A 176 44.09 41.34 -52.87
C PRO A 176 42.94 40.98 -53.85
N SER A 177 42.09 42.01 -54.06
CA SER A 177 41.39 42.44 -55.29
C SER A 177 40.49 41.43 -56.04
N SER A 178 39.21 41.71 -56.33
CA SER A 178 38.75 42.80 -57.22
C SER A 178 37.21 42.79 -57.30
N PHE A 179 36.60 43.97 -57.52
CA PHE A 179 35.52 44.27 -58.52
C PHE A 179 34.29 43.31 -58.61
N THR A 180 33.02 43.72 -58.66
CA THR A 180 32.32 45.01 -58.84
C THR A 180 30.87 44.84 -58.37
N GLN A 181 30.25 45.93 -57.94
CA GLN A 181 28.79 46.13 -57.84
C GLN A 181 28.05 45.70 -59.12
N VAL A 182 26.78 45.27 -59.02
CA VAL A 182 25.66 45.96 -59.71
C VAL A 182 24.36 45.78 -58.90
N GLN A 183 23.63 46.90 -58.79
CA GLN A 183 22.33 47.10 -58.14
C GLN A 183 21.13 46.42 -58.83
N ARG A 184 20.12 46.14 -57.99
CA ARG A 184 18.67 46.32 -58.18
C ARG A 184 18.13 46.64 -59.59
N LYS A 185 17.02 45.98 -59.90
CA LYS A 185 15.72 46.66 -59.93
C LYS A 185 14.66 45.81 -59.23
#